data_AF-A0A068YB69-F1
#
_entry.id   AF-A0A068YB69-F1
#
_cell.length_a   1.000
_cell.length_b   1.000
_cell.length_c   1.000
_cell.angle_alpha   90.00
_cell.angle_beta   90.00
_cell.angle_gamma   90.00
#
_symmetry.space_group_name_H-M   'P 1'
#
loop_
_entity.id
_entity.type
_entity.pdbx_description
1 polymer ?
#
loop_
_entity_poly.entity_id
_entity_poly.type
_entity_poly.pdbx_seq_one_letter_code
_entity_poly.pdbx_strand_id
1 'polypeptide(L)'
;MYKPRFEAELIDAYLLHKLTLSELQTLGVNSELHMVSLRRGLQLMRQLNFDLTRLCRRPVALLCHGVATMPHTLKSPLSASQSTSVSFDTVCRENTLSQDPTSTCRSPSLSSSLPPPSSLALWTLHRVEAWLCEIELPEYASGLCSSGLHGALLLYEDRFTVETLSALLDIGPERTLLRRHLLEEFANLLDSSLCHRKQCSTDDTTTTMPALNPSTKFKEETS
;
A
#
# COMPACT_ATOMS: atom_id res chain seq x y z
N MET A 1 1.02 -12.53 12.08
CA MET A 1 0.92 -12.41 13.55
C MET A 1 -0.50 -12.66 14.06
N TYR A 2 -1.46 -11.73 13.89
CA TYR A 2 -2.77 -11.80 14.57
C TYR A 2 -3.81 -12.76 14.00
N LYS A 3 -3.64 -13.19 12.75
CA LYS A 3 -4.58 -14.03 12.00
C LYS A 3 -5.23 -15.18 12.82
N PRO A 4 -4.49 -16.06 13.53
CA PRO A 4 -5.12 -17.20 14.21
C PRO A 4 -6.09 -16.80 15.34
N ARG A 5 -5.85 -15.68 16.03
CA ARG A 5 -6.73 -15.18 17.09
C ARG A 5 -7.98 -14.52 16.51
N PHE A 6 -7.83 -13.78 15.41
CA PHE A 6 -8.95 -13.15 14.73
C PHE A 6 -9.87 -14.20 14.07
N GLU A 7 -9.29 -15.31 13.57
CA GLU A 7 -10.05 -16.46 13.07
C GLU A 7 -10.78 -17.22 14.20
N ALA A 8 -10.13 -17.41 15.36
CA ALA A 8 -10.76 -18.08 16.51
C ALA A 8 -11.96 -17.30 17.09
N GLU A 9 -11.83 -15.98 17.22
CA GLU A 9 -12.86 -15.10 17.77
C GLU A 9 -13.83 -14.53 16.69
N LEU A 10 -13.75 -15.06 15.45
CA LEU A 10 -14.59 -14.66 14.31
C LEU A 10 -14.61 -13.14 14.02
N ILE A 11 -13.46 -12.48 14.19
CA ILE A 11 -13.31 -11.03 14.01
C ILE A 11 -13.34 -10.65 12.53
N ASP A 12 -14.52 -10.21 12.07
CA ASP A 12 -14.70 -9.64 10.73
C ASP A 12 -14.33 -8.13 10.68
N ALA A 13 -14.41 -7.55 9.49
CA ALA A 13 -14.10 -6.13 9.27
C ALA A 13 -15.09 -5.16 9.93
N TYR A 14 -16.32 -5.60 10.23
CA TYR A 14 -17.34 -4.77 10.89
C TYR A 14 -17.11 -4.75 12.41
N LEU A 15 -16.85 -5.91 12.99
CA LEU A 15 -16.52 -6.08 14.40
C LEU A 15 -15.20 -5.37 14.73
N LEU A 16 -14.16 -5.54 13.89
CA LEU A 16 -12.87 -4.85 14.05
C LEU A 16 -13.00 -3.32 14.13
N HIS A 17 -13.99 -2.72 13.47
CA HIS A 17 -14.26 -1.27 13.59
C HIS A 17 -14.83 -0.88 14.95
N LYS A 18 -15.60 -1.77 15.59
CA LYS A 18 -16.28 -1.54 16.87
C LYS A 18 -15.41 -1.83 18.08
N LEU A 19 -14.38 -2.67 17.95
CA LEU A 19 -13.51 -3.04 19.06
C LEU A 19 -12.82 -1.80 19.66
N THR A 20 -12.97 -1.69 20.97
CA THR A 20 -12.23 -0.76 21.82
C THR A 20 -10.74 -1.10 21.84
N LEU A 21 -9.93 -0.17 22.36
CA LEU A 21 -8.49 -0.43 22.57
C LEU A 21 -8.26 -1.62 23.52
N SER A 22 -9.08 -1.77 24.56
CA SER A 22 -8.97 -2.86 25.54
C SER A 22 -9.26 -4.23 24.91
N GLU A 23 -10.30 -4.35 24.10
CA GLU A 23 -10.64 -5.63 23.43
C GLU A 23 -9.54 -6.03 22.42
N LEU A 24 -8.94 -5.05 21.72
CA LEU A 24 -7.79 -5.31 20.85
C LEU A 24 -6.56 -5.83 21.64
N GLN A 25 -6.35 -5.38 22.89
CA GLN A 25 -5.31 -5.93 23.77
C GLN A 25 -5.65 -7.37 24.21
N THR A 26 -6.90 -7.68 24.52
CA THR A 26 -7.34 -9.06 24.82
C THR A 26 -7.07 -9.99 23.63
N LEU A 27 -7.29 -9.51 22.40
CA LEU A 27 -6.92 -10.22 21.16
C LEU A 27 -5.40 -10.27 20.90
N GLY A 28 -4.57 -9.62 21.73
CA GLY A 28 -3.10 -9.63 21.66
C GLY A 28 -2.47 -8.52 20.81
N VAL A 29 -3.26 -7.56 20.32
CA VAL A 29 -2.76 -6.39 19.59
C VAL A 29 -2.27 -5.35 20.60
N ASN A 30 -1.15 -5.65 21.24
CA ASN A 30 -0.64 -4.89 22.40
C ASN A 30 0.15 -3.62 22.03
N SER A 31 0.43 -3.41 20.73
CA SER A 31 1.14 -2.22 20.23
C SER A 31 0.14 -1.20 19.70
N GLU A 32 0.26 0.05 20.16
CA GLU A 32 -0.56 1.16 19.67
C GLU A 32 -0.42 1.32 18.15
N LEU A 33 0.80 1.19 17.61
CA LEU A 33 1.07 1.24 16.18
C LEU A 33 0.23 0.20 15.41
N HIS A 34 0.13 -1.04 15.92
CA HIS A 34 -0.65 -2.08 15.26
C HIS A 34 -2.16 -1.82 15.36
N MET A 35 -2.65 -1.28 16.48
CA MET A 35 -4.06 -0.85 16.61
C MET A 35 -4.41 0.26 15.62
N VAL A 36 -3.55 1.27 15.51
CA VAL A 36 -3.72 2.40 14.58
C VAL A 36 -3.61 1.92 13.13
N SER A 37 -2.63 1.06 12.83
CA SER A 37 -2.49 0.40 11.53
C SER A 37 -3.77 -0.33 11.10
N LEU A 38 -4.35 -1.17 11.97
CA LEU A 38 -5.61 -1.87 11.69
C LEU A 38 -6.75 -0.88 11.40
N ARG A 39 -6.84 0.23 12.15
CA ARG A 39 -7.86 1.27 11.95
C ARG A 39 -7.68 2.03 10.64
N ARG A 40 -6.46 2.44 10.27
CA ARG A 40 -6.17 3.16 9.01
C ARG A 40 -6.32 2.25 7.78
N GLY A 41 -5.92 0.98 7.90
CA GLY A 41 -6.18 -0.03 6.87
C GLY A 41 -7.68 -0.25 6.64
N LEU A 42 -8.46 -0.36 7.72
CA LEU A 42 -9.91 -0.52 7.63
C LEU A 42 -10.63 0.75 7.13
N GLN A 43 -10.13 1.94 7.49
CA GLN A 43 -10.58 3.21 6.93
C GLN A 43 -10.41 3.23 5.40
N LEU A 44 -9.25 2.82 4.90
CA LEU A 44 -8.99 2.68 3.46
C LEU A 44 -9.90 1.63 2.82
N MET A 45 -10.05 0.44 3.42
CA MET A 45 -10.90 -0.62 2.87
C MET A 45 -12.34 -0.15 2.67
N ARG A 46 -12.86 0.69 3.57
CA ARG A 46 -14.19 1.31 3.42
C ARG A 46 -14.24 2.33 2.29
N GLN A 47 -13.21 3.14 2.09
CA GLN A 47 -13.11 4.04 0.92
C GLN A 47 -13.03 3.28 -0.42
N LEU A 48 -12.53 2.05 -0.39
CA LEU A 48 -12.43 1.16 -1.55
C LEU A 48 -13.64 0.24 -1.74
N ASN A 49 -14.68 0.32 -0.91
CA ASN A 49 -15.79 -0.64 -0.87
C ASN A 49 -15.31 -2.11 -0.79
N PHE A 50 -14.19 -2.34 -0.10
CA PHE A 50 -13.47 -3.62 0.03
C PHE A 50 -12.94 -4.22 -1.30
N ASP A 51 -12.82 -3.41 -2.37
CA ASP A 51 -12.16 -3.82 -3.61
C ASP A 51 -10.63 -3.91 -3.44
N LEU A 52 -10.16 -5.13 -3.15
CA LEU A 52 -8.74 -5.45 -2.97
C LEU A 52 -7.91 -5.33 -4.26
N THR A 53 -8.52 -5.25 -5.44
CA THR A 53 -7.80 -5.10 -6.72
C THR A 53 -7.15 -3.72 -6.86
N ARG A 54 -7.67 -2.73 -6.11
CA ARG A 54 -7.17 -1.35 -6.05
C ARG A 54 -5.85 -1.21 -5.28
N LEU A 55 -5.47 -2.21 -4.49
CA LEU A 55 -4.25 -2.16 -3.67
C LEU A 55 -2.99 -2.30 -4.54
N CYS A 56 -2.09 -1.33 -4.42
CA CYS A 56 -0.81 -1.32 -5.10
C CYS A 56 0.14 -2.34 -4.44
N ARG A 57 0.26 -3.52 -5.06
CA ARG A 57 1.15 -4.62 -4.63
C ARG A 57 2.46 -4.72 -5.42
N ARG A 58 2.55 -4.02 -6.56
CA ARG A 58 3.73 -4.03 -7.45
C ARG A 58 4.28 -2.60 -7.54
N PRO A 59 5.59 -2.40 -7.67
CA PRO A 59 6.11 -2.07 -8.99
C PRO A 59 5.33 -1.05 -9.82
N VAL A 60 5.15 0.20 -9.39
CA VAL A 60 4.77 1.28 -10.35
C VAL A 60 5.94 1.58 -11.32
N ALA A 61 7.08 0.90 -11.14
CA ALA A 61 8.24 0.89 -12.02
C ALA A 61 8.29 -0.26 -13.06
N LEU A 62 7.16 -0.91 -13.41
CA LEU A 62 7.09 -1.81 -14.60
C LEU A 62 7.02 -1.04 -15.94
N LEU A 63 7.58 0.18 -15.99
CA LEU A 63 7.83 0.94 -17.21
C LEU A 63 9.28 1.47 -17.33
N CYS A 64 10.15 1.18 -16.35
CA CYS A 64 11.50 1.72 -16.30
C CYS A 64 12.51 0.71 -15.75
N HIS A 65 12.63 -0.45 -16.40
CA HIS A 65 13.87 -1.27 -16.45
C HIS A 65 13.88 -2.15 -17.72
N GLY A 66 13.79 -1.50 -18.88
CA GLY A 66 14.08 -2.14 -20.17
C GLY A 66 15.59 -2.32 -20.37
N VAL A 67 16.22 -3.17 -19.57
CA VAL A 67 17.65 -3.47 -19.71
C VAL A 67 17.83 -4.61 -20.71
N ALA A 68 18.31 -4.28 -21.91
CA ALA A 68 18.62 -5.26 -22.94
C ALA A 68 19.90 -6.04 -22.56
N THR A 69 19.73 -7.22 -21.96
CA THR A 69 20.83 -8.17 -21.78
C THR A 69 21.22 -8.76 -23.14
N MET A 70 22.24 -8.18 -23.77
CA MET A 70 22.87 -8.71 -24.98
C MET A 70 23.58 -10.04 -24.67
N PRO A 71 23.26 -11.16 -25.34
CA PRO A 71 24.10 -12.34 -25.31
C PRO A 71 25.30 -12.13 -26.25
N HIS A 72 26.50 -12.02 -25.68
CA HIS A 72 27.73 -11.95 -26.46
C HIS A 72 28.12 -13.33 -27.00
N THR A 73 28.16 -13.52 -28.33
CA THR A 73 29.29 -14.17 -29.02
C THR A 73 29.14 -14.09 -30.54
N LEU A 74 30.18 -13.58 -31.21
CA LEU A 74 30.31 -13.64 -32.67
C LEU A 74 30.69 -15.07 -33.11
N LYS A 75 29.99 -15.59 -34.13
CA LYS A 75 30.57 -16.39 -35.21
C LYS A 75 29.76 -16.21 -36.50
N SER A 76 30.48 -16.14 -37.61
CA SER A 76 30.03 -15.69 -38.94
C SER A 76 29.42 -16.82 -39.78
N PRO A 77 28.76 -16.51 -40.92
CA PRO A 77 27.74 -17.39 -41.51
C PRO A 77 28.30 -18.38 -42.53
N LEU A 78 27.52 -19.41 -42.88
CA LEU A 78 27.25 -19.85 -44.27
C LEU A 78 26.29 -21.04 -44.36
N SER A 79 25.59 -21.10 -45.50
CA SER A 79 24.79 -22.19 -46.09
C SER A 79 23.27 -22.18 -45.87
N ALA A 80 22.56 -22.31 -46.98
CA ALA A 80 21.11 -22.30 -47.11
C ALA A 80 20.58 -23.72 -47.29
N SER A 81 19.31 -23.96 -46.95
CA SER A 81 18.35 -24.70 -47.79
C SER A 81 16.97 -24.93 -47.15
N GLN A 82 15.92 -24.69 -47.94
CA GLN A 82 14.66 -25.47 -48.01
C GLN A 82 13.69 -25.40 -46.79
N SER A 83 12.48 -24.84 -46.94
CA SER A 83 11.22 -25.50 -47.39
C SER A 83 10.47 -26.20 -46.23
N THR A 84 9.13 -26.18 -46.05
CA THR A 84 7.95 -25.79 -46.87
C THR A 84 6.73 -25.51 -45.96
N SER A 85 5.84 -24.55 -46.33
CA SER A 85 4.35 -24.55 -46.11
C SER A 85 3.81 -24.66 -44.65
N VAL A 86 2.58 -24.33 -44.20
CA VAL A 86 1.24 -23.84 -44.67
C VAL A 86 0.64 -23.04 -43.46
N SER A 87 -0.38 -22.16 -43.49
CA SER A 87 -1.16 -21.45 -44.53
C SER A 87 -1.95 -20.28 -43.89
N PHE A 88 -2.70 -19.52 -44.70
CA PHE A 88 -3.75 -18.54 -44.32
C PHE A 88 -5.00 -19.27 -43.70
N ASP A 89 -5.96 -18.67 -42.97
CA ASP A 89 -6.74 -17.48 -43.33
C ASP A 89 -7.66 -16.93 -42.17
N THR A 90 -8.40 -15.87 -42.47
CA THR A 90 -9.30 -15.05 -41.64
C THR A 90 -10.75 -15.57 -41.61
N VAL A 91 -11.43 -15.50 -40.45
CA VAL A 91 -12.90 -15.35 -40.38
C VAL A 91 -13.31 -14.41 -39.24
N CYS A 92 -13.98 -13.31 -39.57
CA CYS A 92 -14.82 -12.56 -38.64
C CYS A 92 -16.27 -13.05 -38.73
N ARG A 93 -16.98 -13.18 -37.61
CA ARG A 93 -18.46 -13.15 -37.61
C ARG A 93 -18.99 -12.30 -36.45
N GLU A 94 -19.65 -11.23 -36.85
CA GLU A 94 -20.61 -10.48 -36.05
C GLU A 94 -21.90 -11.29 -35.89
N ASN A 95 -22.63 -11.10 -34.79
CA ASN A 95 -24.07 -11.37 -34.76
C ASN A 95 -24.74 -10.54 -33.65
N THR A 96 -25.86 -9.90 -33.99
CA THR A 96 -26.44 -8.78 -33.24
C THR A 96 -27.77 -9.17 -32.58
N LEU A 97 -28.16 -8.38 -31.58
CA LEU A 97 -29.55 -8.07 -31.18
C LEU A 97 -30.26 -9.04 -30.22
N SER A 98 -30.56 -8.53 -29.01
CA SER A 98 -31.94 -8.23 -28.57
C SER A 98 -31.93 -7.35 -27.32
N GLN A 99 -32.80 -6.34 -27.31
CA GLN A 99 -33.10 -5.50 -26.13
C GLN A 99 -34.37 -6.02 -25.46
N ASP A 100 -34.51 -5.79 -24.15
CA ASP A 100 -35.83 -5.70 -23.53
C ASP A 100 -35.80 -4.72 -22.34
N PRO A 101 -36.69 -3.72 -22.24
CA PRO A 101 -36.69 -2.72 -21.17
C PRO A 101 -37.85 -2.89 -20.19
N THR A 102 -37.58 -3.18 -18.91
CA THR A 102 -38.23 -2.57 -17.71
C THR A 102 -37.91 -3.35 -16.43
N SER A 103 -37.19 -2.71 -15.50
CA SER A 103 -37.36 -2.89 -14.05
C SER A 103 -36.59 -1.81 -13.31
N THR A 104 -37.30 -0.77 -12.86
CA THR A 104 -36.72 0.27 -12.01
C THR A 104 -36.58 -0.26 -10.59
N CYS A 105 -35.39 -0.70 -10.22
CA CYS A 105 -34.97 -0.81 -8.82
C CYS A 105 -34.06 0.39 -8.47
N ARG A 106 -34.67 1.57 -8.40
CA ARG A 106 -34.00 2.82 -7.98
C ARG A 106 -33.82 2.81 -6.45
N SER A 107 -32.86 2.04 -5.96
CA SER A 107 -32.41 2.07 -4.57
C SER A 107 -31.57 3.33 -4.32
N PRO A 108 -31.93 4.20 -3.36
CA PRO A 108 -31.18 5.43 -3.09
C PRO A 108 -30.04 5.16 -2.09
N SER A 109 -28.88 4.72 -2.57
CA SER A 109 -27.65 4.67 -1.77
C SER A 109 -26.73 5.82 -2.15
N LEU A 110 -26.74 6.86 -1.30
CA LEU A 110 -25.91 8.05 -1.35
C LEU A 110 -24.43 7.72 -1.61
N SER A 111 -24.01 7.72 -2.87
CA SER A 111 -22.60 7.74 -3.23
C SER A 111 -22.04 9.13 -2.96
N SER A 112 -21.76 9.42 -1.69
CA SER A 112 -20.94 10.58 -1.33
C SER A 112 -19.66 10.50 -2.15
N SER A 113 -19.44 11.46 -3.05
CA SER A 113 -18.27 11.52 -3.93
C SER A 113 -17.05 11.94 -3.11
N LEU A 114 -16.65 11.06 -2.19
CA LEU A 114 -15.34 11.13 -1.55
C LEU A 114 -14.30 11.02 -2.67
N PRO A 115 -13.30 11.91 -2.71
CA PRO A 115 -12.26 11.83 -3.72
C PRO A 115 -11.57 10.47 -3.62
N PRO A 116 -11.16 9.86 -4.75
CA PRO A 116 -10.44 8.60 -4.72
C PRO A 116 -9.19 8.73 -3.85
N PRO A 117 -8.85 7.72 -3.04
CA PRO A 117 -7.70 7.79 -2.15
C PRO A 117 -6.41 8.00 -2.96
N SER A 118 -5.50 8.85 -2.46
CA SER A 118 -4.20 9.12 -3.09
C SER A 118 -3.42 7.82 -3.36
N SER A 119 -2.62 7.80 -4.42
CA SER A 119 -1.85 6.62 -4.86
C SER A 119 -1.08 5.93 -3.71
N LEU A 120 -0.39 6.71 -2.86
CA LEU A 120 0.30 6.19 -1.68
C LEU A 120 -0.61 5.45 -0.72
N ALA A 121 -1.85 5.90 -0.47
CA ALA A 121 -2.75 5.24 0.47
C ALA A 121 -3.00 3.76 0.09
N LEU A 122 -2.97 3.46 -1.21
CA LEU A 122 -3.16 2.13 -1.79
C LEU A 122 -1.96 1.20 -1.62
N TRP A 123 -0.80 1.69 -1.18
CA TRP A 123 0.42 0.89 -1.07
C TRP A 123 0.27 -0.19 0.01
N THR A 124 0.47 -1.45 -0.37
CA THR A 124 0.65 -2.52 0.63
C THR A 124 2.04 -2.45 1.25
N LEU A 125 2.25 -3.17 2.35
CA LEU A 125 3.57 -3.37 2.95
C LEU A 125 4.63 -3.71 1.90
N HIS A 126 4.32 -4.63 0.98
CA HIS A 126 5.25 -5.05 -0.07
C HIS A 126 5.60 -3.93 -1.07
N ARG A 127 4.70 -2.97 -1.30
CA ARG A 127 5.04 -1.77 -2.10
C ARG A 127 5.92 -0.79 -1.32
N VAL A 128 5.73 -0.69 0.01
CA VAL A 128 6.62 0.09 0.89
C VAL A 128 8.02 -0.54 0.95
N GLU A 129 8.13 -1.86 1.05
CA GLU A 129 9.40 -2.60 0.94
C GLU A 129 10.09 -2.33 -0.42
N ALA A 130 9.33 -2.36 -1.52
CA ALA A 130 9.86 -2.03 -2.84
C ALA A 130 10.34 -0.57 -2.97
N TRP A 131 9.66 0.38 -2.33
CA TRP A 131 10.10 1.78 -2.26
C TRP A 131 11.40 1.93 -1.47
N LEU A 132 11.60 1.17 -0.37
CA LEU A 132 12.88 1.16 0.33
C LEU A 132 14.03 0.67 -0.55
N CYS A 133 13.78 -0.30 -1.43
CA CYS A 133 14.75 -0.69 -2.46
C CYS A 133 14.98 0.41 -3.51
N GLU A 134 13.94 1.16 -3.90
CA GLU A 134 14.03 2.30 -4.83
C GLU A 134 14.85 3.47 -4.25
N ILE A 135 14.85 3.66 -2.93
CA ILE A 135 15.64 4.70 -2.23
C ILE A 135 16.95 4.19 -1.64
N GLU A 136 17.49 3.08 -2.16
CA GLU A 136 18.80 2.50 -1.78
C GLU A 136 18.90 2.01 -0.31
N LEU A 137 17.78 1.61 0.32
CA LEU A 137 17.70 1.04 1.67
C LEU A 137 17.21 -0.44 1.74
N PRO A 138 17.61 -1.35 0.83
CA PRO A 138 17.05 -2.71 0.76
C PRO A 138 17.34 -3.57 2.01
N GLU A 139 18.46 -3.36 2.70
CA GLU A 139 18.83 -4.17 3.88
C GLU A 139 17.90 -3.93 5.08
N TYR A 140 17.37 -2.72 5.22
CA TYR A 140 16.46 -2.33 6.31
C TYR A 140 15.01 -2.81 6.09
N ALA A 141 14.62 -3.12 4.86
CA ALA A 141 13.26 -3.56 4.54
C ALA A 141 12.89 -4.90 5.21
N SER A 142 13.88 -5.77 5.46
CA SER A 142 13.67 -7.14 5.97
C SER A 142 12.98 -7.22 7.34
N GLY A 143 13.14 -6.22 8.21
CA GLY A 143 12.47 -6.15 9.51
C GLY A 143 10.97 -5.84 9.44
N LEU A 144 10.47 -5.32 8.31
CA LEU A 144 9.14 -4.74 8.24
C LEU A 144 7.99 -5.74 8.13
N CYS A 145 8.26 -7.03 7.86
CA CYS A 145 7.27 -8.05 7.54
C CYS A 145 6.15 -8.26 8.59
N SER A 146 6.32 -7.74 9.81
CA SER A 146 5.35 -7.78 10.90
C SER A 146 4.96 -6.42 11.49
N SER A 147 5.50 -5.32 10.97
CA SER A 147 5.34 -3.93 11.48
C SER A 147 3.92 -3.32 11.33
N GLY A 148 3.09 -3.90 10.47
CA GLY A 148 1.82 -3.30 10.07
C GLY A 148 1.95 -2.05 9.18
N LEU A 149 3.14 -1.71 8.67
CA LEU A 149 3.31 -0.59 7.74
C LEU A 149 2.52 -0.79 6.44
N HIS A 150 1.87 0.27 5.99
CA HIS A 150 1.17 0.35 4.71
C HIS A 150 0.83 1.82 4.40
N GLY A 151 0.45 2.08 3.15
CA GLY A 151 0.15 3.42 2.61
C GLY A 151 -0.81 4.28 3.43
N ALA A 152 -1.94 3.71 3.85
CA ALA A 152 -2.92 4.45 4.64
C ALA A 152 -2.44 4.80 6.06
N LEU A 153 -1.54 4.02 6.66
CA LEU A 153 -0.88 4.42 7.91
C LEU A 153 0.07 5.59 7.67
N LEU A 154 0.86 5.52 6.60
CA LEU A 154 1.83 6.58 6.22
C LEU A 154 1.14 7.92 5.90
N LEU A 155 -0.08 7.89 5.34
CA LEU A 155 -0.77 9.10 4.85
C LEU A 155 -1.90 9.62 5.74
N TYR A 156 -2.60 8.77 6.51
CA TYR A 156 -3.79 9.17 7.27
C TYR A 156 -3.56 9.34 8.77
N GLU A 157 -2.38 8.99 9.28
CA GLU A 157 -2.04 9.11 10.70
C GLU A 157 -1.01 10.22 10.92
N ASP A 158 -1.45 11.40 11.36
CA ASP A 158 -0.58 12.56 11.57
C ASP A 158 0.52 12.32 12.62
N ARG A 159 0.31 11.36 13.52
CA ARG A 159 1.30 10.92 14.51
C ARG A 159 2.35 9.97 13.94
N PHE A 160 2.16 9.42 12.75
CA PHE A 160 3.17 8.60 12.08
C PHE A 160 4.19 9.52 11.41
N THR A 161 5.43 9.47 11.88
CA THR A 161 6.50 10.36 11.39
C THR A 161 7.70 9.57 10.86
N VAL A 162 8.67 10.26 10.25
CA VAL A 162 9.96 9.65 9.91
C VAL A 162 10.65 9.04 11.13
N GLU A 163 10.43 9.57 12.34
CA GLU A 163 10.97 9.00 13.57
C GLU A 163 10.37 7.62 13.84
N THR A 164 9.05 7.47 13.72
CA THR A 164 8.35 6.17 13.80
C THR A 164 8.88 5.19 12.75
N LEU A 165 9.07 5.64 11.50
CA LEU A 165 9.60 4.81 10.42
C LEU A 165 11.06 4.40 10.66
N SER A 166 11.91 5.33 11.08
CA SER A 166 13.33 5.06 11.38
C SER A 166 13.49 4.05 12.51
N ALA A 167 12.63 4.11 13.53
CA ALA A 167 12.61 3.13 14.63
C ALA A 167 12.12 1.75 14.18
N LEU A 168 11.21 1.67 13.20
CA LEU A 168 10.77 0.39 12.60
C LEU A 168 11.80 -0.23 11.65
N LEU A 169 12.71 0.59 11.11
CA LEU A 169 13.84 0.17 10.27
C LEU A 169 15.12 -0.10 11.09
N ASP A 170 15.06 -0.04 12.43
CA ASP A 170 16.22 -0.10 13.34
C ASP A 170 17.33 0.95 13.03
N ILE A 171 16.96 2.09 12.45
CA ILE A 171 17.85 3.21 12.15
C ILE A 171 17.96 4.12 13.37
N GLY A 172 18.96 3.83 14.21
CA GLY A 172 19.29 4.63 15.40
C GLY A 172 19.68 6.09 15.10
N PRO A 173 19.62 7.00 16.10
CA PRO A 173 19.88 8.43 15.95
C PRO A 173 21.30 8.75 15.43
N GLU A 174 22.28 7.92 15.78
CA GLU A 174 23.68 8.06 15.35
C GLU A 174 23.88 8.02 13.83
N ARG A 175 22.96 7.41 13.08
CA ARG A 175 23.03 7.28 11.60
C ARG A 175 22.48 8.53 10.91
N THR A 176 23.05 9.70 11.24
CA THR A 176 22.53 11.03 10.85
C THR A 176 22.35 11.20 9.33
N LEU A 177 23.33 10.78 8.51
CA LEU A 177 23.23 10.83 7.05
C LEU A 177 22.07 9.98 6.51
N LEU A 178 21.88 8.79 7.08
CA LEU A 178 20.82 7.85 6.70
C LEU A 178 19.44 8.39 7.10
N ARG A 179 19.34 9.03 8.28
CA ARG A 179 18.12 9.69 8.75
C ARG A 179 17.76 10.91 7.91
N ARG A 180 18.75 11.70 7.48
CA ARG A 180 18.53 12.83 6.55
C ARG A 180 17.99 12.33 5.21
N HIS A 181 18.61 11.30 4.64
CA HIS A 181 18.15 10.65 3.39
C HIS A 181 16.72 10.13 3.52
N LEU A 182 16.43 9.36 4.59
CA LEU A 182 15.10 8.83 4.84
C LEU A 182 14.04 9.95 5.06
N LEU A 183 14.40 11.06 5.70
CA LEU A 183 13.53 12.23 5.88
C LEU A 183 13.20 12.91 4.53
N GLU A 184 14.21 13.14 3.69
CA GLU A 184 14.03 13.74 2.36
C GLU A 184 13.15 12.87 1.47
N GLU A 185 13.41 11.56 1.43
CA GLU A 185 12.62 10.62 0.63
C GLU A 185 11.21 10.39 1.19
N PHE A 186 11.03 10.40 2.52
CA PHE A 186 9.71 10.33 3.13
C PHE A 186 8.88 11.60 2.85
N ALA A 187 9.49 12.78 2.85
CA ALA A 187 8.83 14.02 2.44
C ALA A 187 8.42 13.96 0.96
N ASN A 188 9.33 13.57 0.06
CA ASN A 188 9.05 13.36 -1.38
C ASN A 188 7.86 12.40 -1.61
N LEU A 189 7.79 11.33 -0.82
CA LEU A 189 6.71 10.33 -0.88
C LEU A 189 5.35 10.91 -0.47
N LEU A 190 5.30 11.72 0.59
CA LEU A 190 4.07 12.39 1.03
C LEU A 190 3.67 13.50 0.04
N ASP A 191 4.61 14.36 -0.36
CA ASP A 191 4.35 15.49 -1.25
C ASP A 191 3.86 15.06 -2.62
N SER A 192 4.46 14.03 -3.23
CA SER A 192 3.94 13.45 -4.47
C SER A 192 2.47 13.01 -4.34
N SER A 193 2.08 12.52 -3.17
CA SER A 193 0.73 12.01 -2.86
C SER A 193 -0.28 13.10 -2.50
N LEU A 194 0.20 14.25 -2.03
CA LEU A 194 -0.57 15.46 -1.73
C LEU A 194 -0.69 16.39 -2.95
N CYS A 195 0.32 16.43 -3.83
CA CYS A 195 0.32 17.19 -5.08
C CYS A 195 -0.76 16.71 -6.06
N HIS A 196 -1.06 15.40 -6.12
CA HIS A 196 -2.22 14.87 -6.85
C HIS A 196 -3.58 15.45 -6.37
N ARG A 197 -3.62 16.03 -5.16
CA ARG A 197 -4.79 16.68 -4.57
C ARG A 197 -4.75 18.21 -4.68
N LYS A 198 -3.61 18.81 -5.08
CA LYS A 198 -3.42 20.26 -5.20
C LYS A 198 -3.45 20.75 -6.65
N GLN A 199 -4.63 20.63 -7.24
CA GLN A 199 -5.17 21.72 -8.08
C GLN A 199 -6.35 22.42 -7.37
N CYS A 200 -6.32 22.52 -6.03
CA CYS A 200 -7.20 23.40 -5.27
C CYS A 200 -6.61 23.77 -3.88
N SER A 201 -6.66 25.07 -3.58
CA SER A 201 -6.48 25.79 -2.30
C SER A 201 -5.26 25.56 -1.39
N THR A 202 -4.79 26.67 -0.82
CA THR A 202 -4.00 26.76 0.41
C THR A 202 -4.92 26.77 1.63
N ASP A 203 -4.46 26.24 2.77
CA ASP A 203 -4.06 27.05 3.93
C ASP A 203 -3.49 26.13 5.04
N ASP A 204 -2.80 26.72 6.01
CA ASP A 204 -1.86 26.06 6.91
C ASP A 204 -2.32 26.21 8.38
N THR A 205 -2.28 25.15 9.18
CA THR A 205 -2.51 25.20 10.65
C THR A 205 -1.91 23.98 11.33
N THR A 206 -0.69 24.11 11.85
CA THR A 206 0.02 23.04 12.54
C THR A 206 -0.52 22.84 13.97
N THR A 207 -1.12 21.68 14.26
CA THR A 207 -1.44 21.24 15.62
C THR A 207 -0.48 20.14 16.05
N THR A 208 0.40 20.42 17.02
CA THR A 208 1.44 19.48 17.47
C THR A 208 0.85 18.35 18.32
N MET A 209 0.61 17.19 17.70
CA MET A 209 0.34 15.92 18.39
C MET A 209 1.65 15.13 18.63
N PRO A 210 1.78 14.39 19.74
CA PRO A 210 2.95 13.56 20.00
C PRO A 210 3.02 12.33 19.07
N ALA A 211 4.22 12.08 18.53
CA ALA A 211 4.48 11.03 17.55
C ALA A 211 4.22 9.60 18.10
N LEU A 212 3.89 8.67 17.21
CA LEU A 212 3.70 7.26 17.51
C LEU A 212 5.05 6.59 17.82
N ASN A 213 5.15 6.02 19.02
CA ASN A 213 6.29 5.22 19.44
C ASN A 213 5.98 3.73 19.21
N PRO A 214 6.71 3.02 18.31
CA PRO A 214 6.43 1.62 17.97
C PRO A 214 6.62 0.65 19.14
N SER A 215 7.40 1.05 20.16
CA SER A 215 7.82 0.22 21.29
C SER A 215 6.96 0.36 22.55
N THR A 216 5.82 1.08 22.47
CA THR A 216 4.90 1.27 23.60
C THR A 216 4.10 0.00 23.91
N LYS A 217 4.70 -0.90 24.69
CA LYS A 217 3.92 -1.80 25.55
C LYS A 217 3.40 -0.97 26.72
N PHE A 218 2.08 -0.76 26.80
CA PHE A 218 1.48 -0.16 27.99
C PHE A 218 1.82 -1.02 29.21
N LYS A 219 2.36 -0.38 30.23
CA LYS A 219 2.78 -1.02 31.48
C LYS A 219 1.52 -1.33 32.29
N GLU A 220 1.39 -2.58 32.69
CA GLU A 220 0.31 -3.08 33.53
C GLU A 220 0.40 -2.40 34.90
N GLU A 221 -0.56 -1.51 35.20
CA GLU A 221 -0.68 -0.88 36.52
C GLU A 221 -1.66 -1.71 37.36
N THR A 222 -1.11 -2.65 38.12
CA THR A 222 -1.84 -3.45 39.10
C THR A 222 -2.28 -2.57 40.27
N SER A 223 -3.59 -2.42 40.47
CA SER A 223 -4.20 -2.00 41.74
C SER A 223 -4.58 -3.24 42.58
#